data_AF-A0A7C2SFL2-F1
#
_entry.id   AF-A0A7C2SFL2-F1
#
_cell.length_a   1.000
_cell.length_b   1.000
_cell.length_c   1.000
_cell.angle_alpha   90.00
_cell.angle_beta   90.00
_cell.angle_gamma   90.00
#
_symmetry.space_group_name_H-M   'P 1'
#
loop_
_entity.id
_entity.type
_entity.pdbx_description
1 polymer ?
#
loop_
_entity_poly.entity_id
_entity_poly.type
_entity_poly.pdbx_seq_one_letter_code
_entity_poly.pdbx_strand_id
1 'polypeptide(L)'
;MSDELAYYRAVEDHFCRLRGTPFLFSPKDFAYLRRWWQEGIPLSAVLLALGEVFAKKRERGEGPVSSLAYCRHAVARYAKRLAQARVGGEGPKPWDV
;
A
#
# COMPACT_ATOMS: atom_id res chain seq x y z
N MET A 1 -14.11 -7.34 -12.63
CA MET A 1 -14.15 -6.67 -11.31
C MET A 1 -13.85 -5.20 -11.54
N SER A 2 -14.40 -4.28 -10.75
CA SER A 2 -13.98 -2.87 -10.82
C SER A 2 -12.48 -2.77 -10.51
N ASP A 3 -11.76 -1.88 -11.20
CA ASP A 3 -10.32 -1.66 -10.98
C ASP A 3 -10.01 -1.26 -9.53
N GLU A 4 -10.96 -0.60 -8.86
CA GLU A 4 -10.89 -0.27 -7.42
C GLU A 4 -10.79 -1.54 -6.56
N LEU A 5 -11.62 -2.55 -6.84
CA LEU A 5 -11.62 -3.79 -6.06
C LEU A 5 -10.36 -4.62 -6.31
N ALA A 6 -9.81 -4.58 -7.53
CA ALA A 6 -8.53 -5.20 -7.84
C ALA A 6 -7.38 -4.57 -7.05
N TYR A 7 -7.36 -3.24 -6.94
CA TYR A 7 -6.39 -2.52 -6.11
C TYR A 7 -6.49 -2.92 -4.64
N TYR A 8 -7.71 -2.97 -4.08
CA TYR A 8 -7.93 -3.30 -2.67
C TYR A 8 -7.41 -4.71 -2.37
N ARG A 9 -7.80 -5.68 -3.21
CA ARG A 9 -7.37 -7.08 -3.07
C ARG A 9 -5.85 -7.23 -3.15
N ALA A 10 -5.21 -6.55 -4.10
CA ALA A 10 -3.75 -6.62 -4.23
C ALA A 10 -3.02 -6.09 -2.98
N VAL A 11 -3.55 -5.01 -2.36
CA VAL A 11 -3.02 -4.49 -1.10
C VAL A 11 -3.28 -5.44 0.07
N GLU A 12 -4.50 -5.98 0.20
CA GLU A 12 -4.85 -6.96 1.24
C GLU A 12 -3.99 -8.22 1.15
N ASP A 13 -3.88 -8.82 -0.03
CA ASP A 13 -3.07 -10.01 -0.28
C ASP A 13 -1.60 -9.78 0.11
N HIS A 14 -1.05 -8.63 -0.26
CA HIS A 14 0.32 -8.30 0.08
C HIS A 14 0.51 -8.04 1.58
N PHE A 15 -0.45 -7.36 2.23
CA PHE A 15 -0.43 -7.15 3.68
C PHE A 15 -0.47 -8.47 4.44
N CYS A 16 -1.38 -9.37 4.08
CA CYS A 16 -1.51 -10.69 4.69
C CYS A 16 -0.24 -11.53 4.49
N ARG A 17 0.35 -11.52 3.29
CA ARG A 17 1.65 -12.17 3.02
C ARG A 17 2.77 -11.64 3.91
N LEU A 18 2.91 -10.31 4.04
CA LEU A 18 3.94 -9.69 4.87
C LEU A 18 3.74 -9.96 6.37
N ARG A 19 2.48 -10.07 6.79
CA ARG A 19 2.11 -10.31 8.19
C ARG A 19 2.26 -11.78 8.61
N GLY A 20 2.15 -12.72 7.67
CA GLY A 20 2.28 -14.16 7.93
C GLY A 20 1.14 -14.76 8.77
N THR A 21 0.11 -13.99 9.07
CA THR A 21 -1.04 -14.40 9.89
C THR A 21 -2.31 -13.73 9.35
N PRO A 22 -3.47 -14.43 9.39
CA PRO A 22 -4.73 -13.88 8.92
C PRO A 22 -5.04 -12.53 9.55
N PHE A 23 -5.52 -11.59 8.73
CA PHE A 23 -5.86 -10.24 9.17
C PHE A 23 -7.06 -9.73 8.39
N LEU A 24 -7.98 -9.07 9.09
CA LEU A 24 -9.15 -8.43 8.50
C LEU A 24 -8.98 -6.92 8.61
N PHE A 25 -9.19 -6.23 7.50
CA PHE A 25 -9.12 -4.78 7.46
C PHE A 25 -10.31 -4.17 8.21
N SER A 26 -10.03 -3.18 9.06
CA SER A 26 -11.07 -2.41 9.72
C SER A 26 -11.74 -1.44 8.72
N PRO A 27 -12.93 -0.89 9.03
CA PRO A 27 -13.54 0.17 8.22
C PRO A 27 -12.59 1.35 7.97
N LYS A 28 -11.72 1.65 8.94
CA LYS A 28 -10.70 2.70 8.82
C LYS A 28 -9.61 2.33 7.80
N ASP A 29 -9.22 1.06 7.72
CA ASP A 29 -8.25 0.59 6.72
C ASP A 29 -8.84 0.69 5.31
N PHE A 30 -10.12 0.32 5.13
CA PHE A 30 -10.81 0.51 3.85
C PHE A 30 -10.92 1.99 3.46
N ALA A 31 -11.09 2.90 4.43
CA ALA A 31 -11.06 4.34 4.15
C ALA A 31 -9.69 4.80 3.61
N TYR A 32 -8.58 4.23 4.09
CA TYR A 32 -7.25 4.49 3.52
C TYR A 32 -7.12 3.93 2.09
N LEU A 33 -7.58 2.71 1.84
CA LEU A 33 -7.57 2.12 0.50
C LEU A 33 -8.35 2.98 -0.50
N ARG A 34 -9.58 3.36 -0.15
CA ARG A 34 -10.42 4.23 -0.97
C ARG A 34 -9.74 5.56 -1.25
N ARG A 35 -9.18 6.18 -0.22
CA ARG A 35 -8.47 7.46 -0.36
C ARG A 35 -7.29 7.34 -1.32
N TRP A 36 -6.43 6.33 -1.14
CA TRP A 36 -5.28 6.15 -2.01
C TRP A 36 -5.66 5.84 -3.45
N TRP A 37 -6.73 5.07 -3.65
CA TRP A 37 -7.31 4.81 -4.96
C TRP A 37 -7.79 6.12 -5.62
N GLN A 38 -8.60 6.92 -4.91
CA GLN A 38 -9.12 8.19 -5.40
C GLN A 38 -8.02 9.23 -5.67
N GLU A 39 -6.95 9.23 -4.86
CA GLU A 39 -5.77 10.07 -5.07
C GLU A 39 -4.85 9.56 -6.21
N GLY A 40 -5.19 8.43 -6.85
CA GLY A 40 -4.41 7.87 -7.96
C GLY A 40 -3.05 7.28 -7.52
N ILE A 41 -2.87 6.97 -6.24
CA ILE A 41 -1.59 6.47 -5.72
C ILE A 41 -1.21 5.15 -6.39
N PRO A 42 0.01 5.03 -7.00
CA PRO A 42 0.51 3.80 -7.60
C PRO A 42 0.38 2.59 -6.66
N LEU A 43 -0.09 1.44 -7.16
CA LEU A 43 -0.18 0.23 -6.33
C LEU A 43 1.23 -0.15 -5.84
N SER A 44 2.21 -0.06 -6.73
CA SER A 44 3.63 -0.22 -6.43
C SER A 44 4.09 0.67 -5.28
N ALA A 45 3.60 1.92 -5.18
CA ALA A 45 3.91 2.80 -4.05
C ALA A 45 3.43 2.21 -2.72
N VAL A 46 2.20 1.68 -2.70
CA VAL A 46 1.61 1.07 -1.50
C VAL A 46 2.35 -0.21 -1.14
N LEU A 47 2.59 -1.10 -2.09
CA LEU A 47 3.25 -2.38 -1.83
C LEU A 47 4.68 -2.18 -1.30
N LEU A 48 5.46 -1.29 -1.91
CA LEU A 48 6.81 -0.93 -1.44
C LEU A 48 6.78 -0.34 -0.03
N ALA A 49 5.81 0.54 0.26
CA ALA A 49 5.65 1.13 1.58
C ALA A 49 5.31 0.09 2.65
N LEU A 50 4.41 -0.86 2.35
CA LEU A 50 4.10 -1.97 3.25
C LEU A 50 5.35 -2.80 3.52
N GLY A 51 6.07 -3.23 2.47
CA GLY A 51 7.29 -4.00 2.61
C GLY A 51 8.31 -3.36 3.56
N GLU A 52 8.55 -2.05 3.39
CA GLU A 52 9.46 -1.29 4.25
C GLU A 52 9.00 -1.24 5.72
N VAL A 53 7.73 -0.94 5.97
CA VAL A 53 7.21 -0.79 7.34
C VAL A 53 7.26 -2.13 8.08
N PHE A 54 6.87 -3.21 7.43
CA PHE A 54 6.94 -4.56 8.00
C PHE A 54 8.39 -4.99 8.25
N ALA A 55 9.33 -4.70 7.33
CA ALA A 55 10.74 -4.99 7.53
C ALA A 55 11.31 -4.26 8.76
N LYS A 56 11.07 -2.95 8.86
CA LYS A 56 11.53 -2.13 10.00
C LYS A 56 10.98 -2.61 11.34
N LYS A 57 9.72 -3.05 11.39
CA LYS A 57 9.15 -3.62 12.61
C LYS A 57 9.80 -4.94 13.01
N ARG A 58 10.05 -5.82 12.04
CA ARG A 58 10.77 -7.10 12.29
C ARG A 58 12.18 -6.85 12.79
N GLU A 59 12.92 -5.91 12.20
CA GLU A 59 14.26 -5.52 12.64
C GLU A 59 14.30 -5.01 14.09
N ARG A 60 13.22 -4.35 14.53
CA ARG A 60 13.07 -3.85 15.91
C ARG A 60 12.56 -4.90 16.89
N GLY A 61 12.27 -6.12 16.44
CA GLY A 61 11.63 -7.14 17.26
C GLY A 61 10.21 -6.79 17.71
N GLU A 62 9.55 -5.85 17.02
CA GLU A 62 8.19 -5.43 17.34
C GLU A 62 7.17 -6.40 16.75
N GLY A 63 6.00 -6.48 17.41
CA GLY A 63 4.86 -7.25 16.91
C GLY A 63 4.35 -6.78 15.53
N PRO A 64 3.55 -7.62 14.83
CA PRO A 64 3.12 -7.35 13.47
C PRO A 64 2.35 -6.04 13.33
N VAL A 65 2.35 -5.46 12.13
CA VAL A 65 1.51 -4.31 11.82
C VAL A 65 0.04 -4.73 11.88
N SER A 66 -0.80 -3.90 12.51
CA SER A 66 -2.21 -4.16 12.77
C SER A 66 -3.16 -3.15 12.12
N SER A 67 -2.66 -2.24 11.28
CA SER A 67 -3.49 -1.31 10.49
C SER A 67 -2.66 -0.64 9.39
N LEU A 68 -3.31 -0.28 8.27
CA LEU A 68 -2.75 0.56 7.22
C LEU A 68 -2.38 1.96 7.70
N ALA A 69 -2.95 2.43 8.81
CA ALA A 69 -2.62 3.73 9.40
C ALA A 69 -1.11 3.87 9.71
N TYR A 70 -0.43 2.77 10.07
CA TYR A 70 1.03 2.75 10.29
C TYR A 70 1.82 3.01 9.01
N CYS A 71 1.24 2.68 7.86
CA CYS A 71 1.92 2.73 6.57
C CYS A 71 1.71 4.05 5.83
N ARG A 72 0.74 4.88 6.24
CA ARG A 72 0.33 6.11 5.53
C ARG A 72 1.48 7.03 5.15
N HIS A 73 2.46 7.23 6.05
CA HIS A 73 3.59 8.14 5.81
C HIS A 73 4.59 7.55 4.83
N ALA A 74 4.83 6.23 4.91
CA ALA A 74 5.65 5.52 3.95
C ALA A 74 4.99 5.54 2.55
N VAL A 75 3.67 5.29 2.48
CA VAL A 75 2.91 5.35 1.23
C VAL A 75 3.04 6.72 0.58
N ALA A 76 2.83 7.81 1.33
CA ALA A 76 2.99 9.17 0.82
C ALA A 76 4.40 9.45 0.28
N ARG A 77 5.44 8.96 0.97
CA ARG A 77 6.84 9.09 0.52
C ARG A 77 7.12 8.32 -0.77
N TYR A 78 6.67 7.07 -0.89
CA TYR A 78 6.84 6.28 -2.11
C TYR A 78 6.04 6.85 -3.28
N ALA A 79 4.81 7.31 -3.03
CA ALA A 79 3.98 7.97 -4.03
C ALA A 79 4.69 9.22 -4.58
N LYS A 80 5.22 10.08 -3.70
CA LYS A 80 6.00 11.26 -4.11
C LYS A 80 7.25 10.88 -4.91
N ARG A 81 8.01 9.86 -4.47
CA ARG A 81 9.21 9.38 -5.16
C ARG A 81 8.90 8.88 -6.57
N LEU A 82 7.84 8.09 -6.72
CA LEU A 82 7.42 7.57 -8.02
C LEU A 82 6.87 8.67 -8.94
N ALA A 83 6.12 9.63 -8.39
CA ALA A 83 5.66 10.80 -9.15
C ALA A 83 6.86 11.62 -9.68
N GLN A 84 7.88 11.85 -8.85
CA GLN A 84 9.11 12.53 -9.26
C GLN A 84 9.89 11.75 -10.34
N ALA A 85 9.90 10.42 -10.26
CA ALA A 85 10.52 9.57 -11.27
C ALA A 85 9.75 9.57 -12.61
N ARG A 86 8.44 9.86 -12.59
CA ARG A 86 7.56 9.91 -13.78
C ARG A 86 7.58 11.26 -14.52
N VAL A 87 8.26 12.29 -14.02
CA VAL A 87 8.41 13.60 -14.70
C VAL A 87 9.21 13.48 -16.04
N GLY A 88 9.57 12.27 -16.47
CA GLY A 88 10.09 11.95 -17.81
C GLY A 88 9.17 11.14 -18.75
N GLY A 89 7.91 10.85 -18.38
CA GLY A 89 6.96 10.15 -19.27
C GLY A 89 5.80 9.51 -18.50
N GLU A 90 4.57 9.69 -19.00
CA GLU A 90 3.38 9.13 -18.34
C GLU A 90 2.98 7.75 -18.90
N GLY A 91 2.69 6.84 -17.96
CA GLY A 91 1.95 5.58 -18.11
C GLY A 91 2.43 4.54 -17.09
N PRO A 92 1.61 3.58 -16.59
CA PRO A 92 0.19 3.33 -16.82
C PRO A 92 -0.65 3.58 -15.55
N LYS A 93 -1.95 3.22 -15.60
CA LYS A 93 -2.83 2.77 -14.51
C LYS A 93 -4.05 2.04 -15.09
N PRO A 94 -4.11 0.71 -14.99
CA PRO A 94 -5.35 0.07 -14.53
C PRO A 94 -5.20 -0.49 -13.10
N TRP A 95 -3.97 -0.77 -12.66
CA TRP A 95 -3.48 -0.81 -11.27
C TRP A 95 -1.95 -1.08 -11.17
N ASP A 96 -1.24 -1.16 -12.30
CA ASP A 96 0.21 -0.92 -12.55
C ASP A 96 1.17 -2.11 -12.73
N VAL A 97 0.62 -3.29 -13.01
CA VAL A 97 0.94 -4.10 -14.22
C VAL A 97 -0.38 -4.54 -14.85
#